data_AF-A0AB39RLR8-F1
#
_entry.id   AF-A0AB39RLR8-F1
#
_cell.length_a   1.000
_cell.length_b   1.000
_cell.length_c   1.000
_cell.angle_alpha   90.00
_cell.angle_beta   90.00
_cell.angle_gamma   90.00
#
_symmetry.space_group_name_H-M   'P 1'
#
loop_
_entity.id
_entity.type
_entity.pdbx_description
1 polymer ?
#
loop_
_entity_poly.entity_id
_entity_poly.type
_entity_poly.pdbx_seq_one_letter_code
_entity_poly.pdbx_strand_id
1 'polypeptide(L)'
;MSTDGYGVEGKAHGTGVVGVSEAWIGVYGESAGEDGVRGQGKGNTRGVTGLSESGIGVYAESEGGQGVDAVRGLGKKYTCGVAGHSEWGIGVYGKGGQRAAWFEGAVELNGYLYGKNATLGTVQATRVYESGGDYAETFASGDNFEPGTVLVIGDDGLLTSCDTQYDTRATGVVSGAGGLTPGSIMESNPESSHHVTLALAGQVYVKADPQYGTIAAGDLLTTSPTQGCAMRVSDRGRAVGAILGKAMSSLEGEPGLVRMLVTPA
;
A
#
# COMPACT_ATOMS: atom_id res chain seq x y z
N MET A 1 -62.24 -5.15 -10.18
CA MET A 1 -61.18 -4.32 -9.57
C MET A 1 -61.44 -4.34 -8.07
N SER A 2 -60.48 -4.83 -7.29
CA SER A 2 -60.59 -4.77 -5.83
C SER A 2 -60.13 -3.39 -5.37
N THR A 3 -60.85 -2.76 -4.45
CA THR A 3 -60.49 -1.44 -3.89
C THR A 3 -59.78 -1.55 -2.55
N ASP A 4 -59.95 -2.65 -1.80
CA ASP A 4 -59.50 -2.77 -0.40
C ASP A 4 -58.98 -4.17 -0.02
N GLY A 5 -58.67 -5.04 -0.98
CA GLY A 5 -58.24 -6.42 -0.72
C GLY A 5 -57.61 -7.15 -1.91
N TYR A 6 -57.39 -8.46 -1.80
CA TYR A 6 -56.78 -9.25 -2.87
C TYR A 6 -57.61 -9.22 -4.18
N GLY A 7 -56.96 -8.88 -5.29
CA GLY A 7 -57.55 -9.06 -6.62
C GLY A 7 -57.68 -10.54 -7.00
N VAL A 8 -56.72 -11.36 -6.56
CA VAL A 8 -56.68 -12.83 -6.70
C VAL A 8 -55.98 -13.42 -5.47
N GLU A 9 -56.56 -14.47 -4.87
CA GLU A 9 -55.95 -15.25 -3.78
C GLU A 9 -56.05 -16.75 -4.12
N GLY A 10 -54.91 -17.46 -4.08
CA GLY A 10 -54.83 -18.89 -4.36
C GLY A 10 -54.10 -19.65 -3.25
N LYS A 11 -54.66 -20.77 -2.80
CA LYS A 11 -54.07 -21.66 -1.79
C LYS A 11 -53.98 -23.08 -2.35
N ALA A 12 -52.80 -23.67 -2.31
CA ALA A 12 -52.55 -25.02 -2.82
C ALA A 12 -51.68 -25.84 -1.85
N HIS A 13 -51.77 -27.16 -1.94
CA HIS A 13 -50.81 -28.07 -1.31
C HIS A 13 -49.47 -28.14 -2.06
N GLY A 14 -49.51 -27.97 -3.39
CA GLY A 14 -48.34 -27.89 -4.26
C GLY A 14 -48.10 -26.46 -4.74
N THR A 15 -47.82 -26.30 -6.03
CA THR A 15 -47.61 -24.98 -6.63
C THR A 15 -48.90 -24.15 -6.64
N GLY A 16 -48.85 -22.96 -6.04
CA GLY A 16 -49.98 -22.03 -6.03
C GLY A 16 -50.19 -21.33 -7.38
N VAL A 17 -49.10 -20.85 -8.00
CA VAL A 17 -49.10 -20.11 -9.28
C VAL A 17 -47.83 -20.45 -10.07
N VAL A 18 -47.96 -20.57 -11.40
CA VAL A 18 -46.85 -20.73 -12.35
C VAL A 18 -47.00 -19.68 -13.45
N GLY A 19 -45.95 -18.90 -13.70
CA GLY A 19 -45.85 -17.99 -14.86
C GLY A 19 -44.73 -18.44 -15.79
N VAL A 20 -45.06 -18.75 -17.04
CA VAL A 20 -44.11 -19.16 -18.09
C VAL A 20 -44.33 -18.27 -19.30
N SER A 21 -43.25 -17.74 -19.86
CA SER A 21 -43.26 -16.91 -21.06
C SER A 21 -42.00 -17.20 -21.86
N GLU A 22 -42.13 -17.38 -23.18
CA GLU A 22 -41.02 -17.76 -24.07
C GLU A 22 -40.25 -16.55 -24.60
N ALA A 23 -40.89 -15.38 -24.66
CA ALA A 23 -40.35 -14.18 -25.30
C ALA A 23 -40.26 -12.97 -24.38
N TRP A 24 -40.91 -13.01 -23.21
CA TRP A 24 -41.02 -11.86 -22.31
C TRP A 24 -41.07 -12.27 -20.83
N ILE A 25 -41.42 -11.33 -19.95
CA ILE A 25 -41.51 -11.53 -18.50
C ILE A 25 -42.59 -12.56 -18.15
N GLY A 26 -42.21 -13.64 -17.47
CA GLY A 26 -43.16 -14.66 -16.99
C GLY A 26 -44.07 -14.18 -15.88
N VAL A 27 -43.55 -13.36 -14.94
CA VAL A 27 -44.29 -12.72 -13.85
C VAL A 27 -43.74 -11.31 -13.62
N TYR A 28 -44.60 -10.29 -13.65
CA TYR A 28 -44.26 -8.90 -13.37
C TYR A 28 -45.03 -8.43 -12.13
N GLY A 29 -44.33 -7.78 -11.19
CA GLY A 29 -44.93 -7.21 -9.97
C GLY A 29 -44.43 -5.79 -9.75
N GLU A 30 -45.37 -4.88 -9.55
CA GLU A 30 -45.15 -3.44 -9.37
C GLU A 30 -46.02 -2.94 -8.22
N SER A 31 -45.48 -2.03 -7.40
CA SER A 31 -46.19 -1.39 -6.30
C SER A 31 -45.70 0.04 -6.14
N ALA A 32 -46.63 0.97 -5.85
CA ALA A 32 -46.33 2.38 -5.68
C ALA A 32 -45.96 2.78 -4.23
N GLY A 33 -46.13 1.89 -3.25
CA GLY A 33 -45.95 2.23 -1.83
C GLY A 33 -45.33 1.14 -0.95
N GLU A 34 -45.22 -0.09 -1.44
CA GLU A 34 -44.72 -1.25 -0.70
C GLU A 34 -43.90 -2.14 -1.64
N ASP A 35 -43.58 -3.38 -1.24
CA ASP A 35 -42.89 -4.34 -2.09
C ASP A 35 -43.71 -4.68 -3.35
N GLY A 36 -43.10 -4.51 -4.54
CA GLY A 36 -43.69 -5.00 -5.79
C GLY A 36 -43.77 -6.53 -5.84
N VAL A 37 -42.78 -7.22 -5.25
CA VAL A 37 -42.75 -8.68 -5.07
C VAL A 37 -42.14 -9.01 -3.71
N ARG A 38 -42.84 -9.80 -2.89
CA ARG A 38 -42.37 -10.29 -1.59
C ARG A 38 -42.41 -11.81 -1.53
N GLY A 39 -41.25 -12.44 -1.36
CA GLY A 39 -41.16 -13.89 -1.09
C GLY A 39 -40.85 -14.17 0.37
N GLN A 40 -41.61 -15.09 0.98
CA GLN A 40 -41.42 -15.48 2.39
C GLN A 40 -41.35 -17.00 2.53
N GLY A 41 -40.21 -17.48 3.01
CA GLY A 41 -40.02 -18.88 3.42
C GLY A 41 -40.28 -19.02 4.93
N LYS A 42 -41.01 -20.07 5.33
CA LYS A 42 -41.19 -20.41 6.76
C LYS A 42 -40.28 -21.58 7.11
N GLY A 43 -39.50 -21.45 8.20
CA GLY A 43 -38.53 -22.45 8.63
C GLY A 43 -37.16 -22.32 7.94
N ASN A 44 -36.46 -23.44 7.75
CA ASN A 44 -35.14 -23.47 7.10
C ASN A 44 -35.27 -23.57 5.57
N THR A 45 -35.82 -22.53 4.94
CA THR A 45 -36.06 -22.49 3.49
C THR A 45 -35.79 -21.10 2.93
N ARG A 46 -35.76 -20.98 1.60
CA ARG A 46 -35.53 -19.72 0.89
C ARG A 46 -36.86 -19.00 0.68
N GLY A 47 -36.89 -17.68 0.88
CA GLY A 47 -38.05 -16.86 0.52
C GLY A 47 -38.13 -16.60 -0.98
N VAL A 48 -36.99 -16.33 -1.61
CA VAL A 48 -36.83 -16.10 -3.05
C VAL A 48 -35.55 -16.80 -3.52
N THR A 49 -35.52 -17.32 -4.74
CA THR A 49 -34.31 -17.88 -5.36
C THR A 49 -34.28 -17.46 -6.83
N GLY A 50 -33.19 -16.82 -7.26
CA GLY A 50 -32.94 -16.51 -8.67
C GLY A 50 -31.87 -17.45 -9.23
N LEU A 51 -32.16 -18.07 -10.36
CA LEU A 51 -31.25 -19.00 -11.06
C LEU A 51 -31.13 -18.55 -12.51
N SER A 52 -29.92 -18.55 -13.04
CA SER A 52 -29.63 -18.30 -14.46
C SER A 52 -28.47 -19.20 -14.87
N GLU A 53 -28.54 -19.81 -16.06
CA GLU A 53 -27.49 -20.73 -16.55
C GLU A 53 -26.25 -19.99 -17.07
N SER A 54 -26.45 -18.81 -17.64
CA SER A 54 -25.38 -18.05 -18.32
C SER A 54 -25.39 -16.55 -18.02
N GLY A 55 -26.41 -16.06 -17.30
CA GLY A 55 -26.61 -14.65 -17.02
C GLY A 55 -26.67 -14.32 -15.53
N ILE A 56 -27.21 -13.15 -15.24
CA ILE A 56 -27.39 -12.68 -13.87
C ILE A 56 -28.61 -13.40 -13.27
N GLY A 57 -28.41 -14.15 -12.19
CA GLY A 57 -29.51 -14.84 -11.48
C GLY A 57 -30.43 -13.87 -10.74
N VAL A 58 -29.88 -12.80 -10.15
CA VAL A 58 -30.61 -11.70 -9.51
C VAL A 58 -29.92 -10.39 -9.81
N TYR A 59 -30.64 -9.45 -10.44
CA TYR A 59 -30.19 -8.09 -10.67
C TYR A 59 -30.99 -7.14 -9.77
N ALA A 60 -30.30 -6.24 -9.09
CA ALA A 60 -30.92 -5.24 -8.22
C ALA A 60 -30.23 -3.90 -8.45
N GLU A 61 -31.04 -2.85 -8.62
CA GLU A 61 -30.60 -1.49 -8.86
C GLU A 61 -31.52 -0.55 -8.06
N SER A 62 -30.95 0.56 -7.60
CA SER A 62 -31.70 1.61 -6.89
C SER A 62 -31.21 2.97 -7.33
N GLU A 63 -32.13 3.86 -7.69
CA GLU A 63 -31.82 5.17 -8.29
C GLU A 63 -31.74 6.33 -7.27
N GLY A 64 -32.07 6.14 -5.98
CA GLY A 64 -32.34 7.29 -5.09
C GLY A 64 -31.70 7.28 -3.69
N GLY A 65 -31.19 8.46 -3.26
CA GLY A 65 -31.05 8.89 -1.85
C GLY A 65 -29.79 8.46 -1.07
N GLN A 66 -29.43 9.23 -0.03
CA GLN A 66 -28.47 8.78 0.99
C GLN A 66 -29.11 7.66 1.84
N GLY A 67 -28.39 6.55 2.03
CA GLY A 67 -28.82 5.45 2.92
C GLY A 67 -29.74 4.41 2.28
N VAL A 68 -29.89 4.42 0.95
CA VAL A 68 -30.64 3.40 0.21
C VAL A 68 -29.67 2.35 -0.34
N ASP A 69 -30.06 1.08 -0.18
CA ASP A 69 -29.29 -0.06 -0.66
C ASP A 69 -30.08 -0.77 -1.77
N ALA A 70 -29.44 -1.05 -2.90
CA ALA A 70 -30.01 -1.95 -3.90
C ALA A 70 -30.13 -3.38 -3.34
N VAL A 71 -29.18 -3.80 -2.49
CA VAL A 71 -29.18 -5.10 -1.81
C VAL A 71 -28.75 -4.91 -0.36
N ARG A 72 -29.60 -5.34 0.58
CA ARG A 72 -29.30 -5.34 2.02
C ARG A 72 -29.47 -6.74 2.59
N GLY A 73 -28.42 -7.27 3.22
CA GLY A 73 -28.45 -8.54 3.93
C GLY A 73 -28.37 -8.35 5.44
N LEU A 74 -29.32 -8.89 6.20
CA LEU A 74 -29.32 -8.89 7.66
C LEU A 74 -29.34 -10.32 8.19
N GLY A 75 -28.20 -10.77 8.71
CA GLY A 75 -28.09 -12.02 9.46
C GLY A 75 -28.57 -11.82 10.88
N LYS A 76 -29.34 -12.77 11.42
CA LYS A 76 -29.74 -12.76 12.84
C LYS A 76 -29.02 -13.89 13.56
N LYS A 77 -28.57 -13.65 14.80
CA LYS A 77 -27.75 -14.58 15.60
C LYS A 77 -26.38 -14.82 14.92
N TYR A 78 -25.97 -16.08 14.76
CA TYR A 78 -24.66 -16.48 14.24
C TYR A 78 -24.67 -16.73 12.72
N THR A 79 -25.36 -15.89 11.95
CA THR A 79 -25.41 -16.01 10.47
C THR A 79 -24.73 -14.79 9.82
N CYS A 80 -24.21 -14.96 8.60
CA CYS A 80 -23.78 -13.82 7.79
C CYS A 80 -25.00 -13.05 7.25
N GLY A 81 -24.83 -11.75 6.99
CA GLY A 81 -25.83 -10.95 6.28
C GLY A 81 -25.81 -11.20 4.78
N VAL A 82 -24.61 -11.22 4.19
CA VAL A 82 -24.36 -11.50 2.78
C VAL A 82 -23.14 -12.41 2.67
N ALA A 83 -23.21 -13.43 1.82
CA ALA A 83 -22.09 -14.30 1.49
C ALA A 83 -21.87 -14.29 -0.02
N GLY A 84 -20.64 -14.01 -0.45
CA GLY A 84 -20.19 -14.17 -1.83
C GLY A 84 -19.24 -15.35 -1.94
N HIS A 85 -19.49 -16.23 -2.90
CA HIS A 85 -18.67 -17.41 -3.16
C HIS A 85 -18.47 -17.56 -4.67
N SER A 86 -17.24 -17.87 -5.08
CA SER A 86 -16.89 -18.20 -6.45
C SER A 86 -15.81 -19.28 -6.43
N GLU A 87 -15.94 -20.30 -7.28
CA GLU A 87 -14.96 -21.39 -7.35
C GLU A 87 -13.64 -20.94 -7.98
N TRP A 88 -13.72 -20.02 -8.95
CA TRP A 88 -12.57 -19.59 -9.76
C TRP A 88 -12.39 -18.07 -9.84
N GLY A 89 -13.46 -17.32 -9.59
CA GLY A 89 -13.50 -15.88 -9.75
C GLY A 89 -13.42 -15.12 -8.43
N ILE A 90 -13.87 -13.87 -8.49
CA ILE A 90 -13.96 -12.98 -7.33
C ILE A 90 -15.25 -13.31 -6.57
N GLY A 91 -15.14 -13.68 -5.29
CA GLY A 91 -16.32 -13.97 -4.46
C GLY A 91 -17.19 -12.74 -4.22
N VAL A 92 -16.58 -11.57 -3.99
CA VAL A 92 -17.26 -10.27 -3.82
C VAL A 92 -16.46 -9.18 -4.53
N TYR A 93 -17.09 -8.50 -5.49
CA TYR A 93 -16.50 -7.37 -6.21
C TYR A 93 -17.18 -6.06 -5.78
N GLY A 94 -16.40 -5.14 -5.20
CA GLY A 94 -16.87 -3.82 -4.79
C GLY A 94 -16.18 -2.72 -5.61
N LYS A 95 -16.96 -1.74 -6.07
CA LYS A 95 -16.47 -0.53 -6.73
C LYS A 95 -17.29 0.65 -6.27
N GLY A 96 -16.64 1.73 -5.85
CA GLY A 96 -17.31 2.97 -5.48
C GLY A 96 -16.46 4.18 -5.82
N GLY A 97 -17.12 5.31 -6.09
CA GLY A 97 -16.43 6.56 -6.44
C GLY A 97 -15.63 7.17 -5.27
N GLN A 98 -16.02 6.88 -4.03
CA GLN A 98 -15.27 7.26 -2.82
C GLN A 98 -14.57 6.07 -2.16
N ARG A 99 -15.33 5.00 -1.91
CA ARG A 99 -14.83 3.77 -1.28
C ARG A 99 -15.52 2.56 -1.90
N ALA A 100 -14.77 1.49 -2.12
CA ALA A 100 -15.32 0.23 -2.59
C ALA A 100 -16.06 -0.55 -1.48
N ALA A 101 -15.70 -0.32 -0.22
CA ALA A 101 -16.31 -0.94 0.96
C ALA A 101 -16.15 -0.06 2.21
N TRP A 102 -16.99 -0.30 3.22
CA TRP A 102 -16.91 0.26 4.57
C TRP A 102 -17.26 -0.84 5.57
N PHE A 103 -16.42 -1.04 6.58
CA PHE A 103 -16.60 -2.08 7.58
C PHE A 103 -16.54 -1.48 8.97
N GLU A 104 -17.56 -1.76 9.78
CA GLU A 104 -17.55 -1.44 11.22
C GLU A 104 -17.31 -2.74 11.99
N GLY A 105 -16.14 -2.85 12.60
CA GLY A 105 -15.68 -4.05 13.30
C GLY A 105 -14.40 -4.66 12.70
N ALA A 106 -14.00 -5.81 13.23
CA ALA A 106 -12.81 -6.52 12.77
C ALA A 106 -13.06 -7.19 11.40
N VAL A 107 -12.04 -7.14 10.54
CA VAL A 107 -12.01 -7.86 9.26
C VAL A 107 -10.97 -8.96 9.36
N GLU A 108 -11.40 -10.21 9.20
CA GLU A 108 -10.51 -11.37 9.16
C GLU A 108 -10.19 -11.74 7.71
N LEU A 109 -8.90 -11.94 7.42
CA LEU A 109 -8.37 -12.27 6.09
C LEU A 109 -7.53 -13.54 6.21
N ASN A 110 -7.91 -14.60 5.48
CA ASN A 110 -7.10 -15.81 5.35
C ASN A 110 -6.43 -15.80 3.97
N GLY A 111 -5.33 -15.05 3.85
CA GLY A 111 -4.61 -14.83 2.60
C GLY A 111 -3.89 -13.49 2.60
N TYR A 112 -3.82 -12.86 1.43
CA TYR A 112 -3.13 -11.58 1.23
C TYR A 112 -4.12 -10.43 1.03
N LEU A 113 -3.76 -9.26 1.53
CA LEU A 113 -4.39 -7.99 1.17
C LEU A 113 -3.53 -7.30 0.12
N TYR A 114 -4.05 -7.15 -1.09
CA TYR A 114 -3.37 -6.40 -2.17
C TYR A 114 -3.93 -4.98 -2.24
N GLY A 115 -3.04 -3.99 -2.16
CA GLY A 115 -3.41 -2.57 -2.28
C GLY A 115 -2.29 -1.77 -2.94
N LYS A 116 -2.67 -0.80 -3.79
CA LYS A 116 -1.77 0.22 -4.32
C LYS A 116 -2.08 1.53 -3.61
N ASN A 117 -1.06 2.19 -3.05
CA ASN A 117 -1.19 3.45 -2.31
C ASN A 117 -2.17 3.37 -1.11
N ALA A 118 -2.08 2.31 -0.31
CA ALA A 118 -2.93 2.13 0.86
C ALA A 118 -2.41 2.97 2.05
N THR A 119 -3.23 3.89 2.53
CA THR A 119 -2.98 4.59 3.80
C THR A 119 -3.53 3.75 4.94
N LEU A 120 -2.65 3.36 5.87
CA LEU A 120 -3.01 2.62 7.08
C LEU A 120 -2.78 3.52 8.29
N GLY A 121 -3.64 3.38 9.30
CA GLY A 121 -3.42 4.01 10.61
C GLY A 121 -2.31 3.27 11.38
N THR A 122 -2.60 2.86 12.60
CA THR A 122 -1.68 2.01 13.35
C THR A 122 -1.60 0.61 12.75
N VAL A 123 -0.38 0.16 12.44
CA VAL A 123 -0.10 -1.19 11.95
C VAL A 123 0.66 -1.97 13.02
N GLN A 124 0.08 -3.08 13.48
CA GLN A 124 0.79 -4.08 14.29
C GLN A 124 1.06 -5.30 13.41
N ALA A 125 2.32 -5.51 13.05
CA ALA A 125 2.75 -6.61 12.20
C ALA A 125 3.89 -7.39 12.86
N THR A 126 3.82 -8.72 12.82
CA THR A 126 4.91 -9.58 13.29
C THR A 126 6.14 -9.47 12.40
N ARG A 127 5.94 -9.26 11.09
CA ARG A 127 7.00 -9.09 10.08
C ARG A 127 6.52 -8.14 8.98
N VAL A 128 7.44 -7.32 8.49
CA VAL A 128 7.28 -6.47 7.31
C VAL A 128 8.37 -6.84 6.31
N TYR A 129 7.99 -7.08 5.05
CA TYR A 129 8.91 -7.38 3.96
C TYR A 129 8.99 -6.16 3.05
N GLU A 130 10.12 -5.46 3.10
CA GLU A 130 10.37 -4.27 2.29
C GLU A 130 11.12 -4.64 1.00
N SER A 131 10.80 -3.94 -0.08
CA SER A 131 11.49 -4.09 -1.37
C SER A 131 12.50 -2.95 -1.55
N GLY A 132 13.65 -3.04 -0.89
CA GLY A 132 14.72 -2.07 -1.05
C GLY A 132 15.95 -2.38 -0.20
N GLY A 133 17.01 -1.58 -0.36
CA GLY A 133 18.33 -1.84 0.21
C GLY A 133 18.54 -1.26 1.60
N ASP A 134 17.91 -0.13 1.87
CA ASP A 134 18.18 0.73 3.01
C ASP A 134 16.89 1.25 3.68
N TYR A 135 17.07 1.63 4.94
CA TYR A 135 16.14 2.45 5.71
C TYR A 135 16.55 3.90 5.51
N ALA A 136 15.65 4.70 4.95
CA ALA A 136 15.93 6.09 4.63
C ALA A 136 14.93 7.04 5.30
N GLU A 137 15.36 8.27 5.50
CA GLU A 137 14.50 9.37 5.97
C GLU A 137 14.72 10.59 5.08
N THR A 138 13.66 11.36 4.88
CA THR A 138 13.72 12.61 4.13
C THR A 138 14.14 13.74 5.07
N PHE A 139 15.17 14.49 4.70
CA PHE A 139 15.68 15.64 5.45
C PHE A 139 15.61 16.92 4.61
N ALA A 140 15.55 18.07 5.30
CA ALA A 140 15.72 19.37 4.67
C ALA A 140 17.18 19.54 4.20
N SER A 141 17.35 20.09 3.00
CA SER A 141 18.65 20.29 2.38
C SER A 141 18.81 21.69 1.82
N GLY A 142 20.06 22.13 1.63
CA GLY A 142 20.36 23.42 1.01
C GLY A 142 20.13 23.44 -0.50
N ASP A 143 20.15 22.27 -1.14
CA ASP A 143 19.99 22.08 -2.58
C ASP A 143 19.45 20.65 -2.86
N ASN A 144 19.23 20.32 -4.13
CA ASN A 144 19.01 18.95 -4.59
C ASN A 144 20.34 18.23 -4.80
N PHE A 145 20.43 17.00 -4.30
CA PHE A 145 21.63 16.18 -4.42
C PHE A 145 21.33 14.88 -5.17
N GLU A 146 22.26 14.48 -6.03
CA GLU A 146 22.13 13.22 -6.75
C GLU A 146 22.29 12.02 -5.82
N PRO A 147 21.63 10.88 -6.10
CA PRO A 147 21.85 9.64 -5.39
C PRO A 147 23.33 9.24 -5.31
N GLY A 148 23.72 8.73 -4.14
CA GLY A 148 25.08 8.33 -3.79
C GLY A 148 25.97 9.46 -3.28
N THR A 149 25.51 10.71 -3.29
CA THR A 149 26.25 11.85 -2.72
C THR A 149 26.35 11.72 -1.20
N VAL A 150 27.53 11.97 -0.64
CA VAL A 150 27.77 12.02 0.82
C VAL A 150 27.42 13.41 1.35
N LEU A 151 26.58 13.46 2.38
CA LEU A 151 26.14 14.72 2.99
C LEU A 151 26.64 14.87 4.43
N VAL A 152 26.82 16.14 4.82
CA VAL A 152 27.15 16.61 6.17
C VAL A 152 26.09 17.60 6.65
N ILE A 153 26.00 17.80 7.97
CA ILE A 153 25.19 18.88 8.56
C ILE A 153 25.93 20.22 8.37
N GLY A 154 25.30 21.16 7.66
CA GLY A 154 25.77 22.53 7.53
C GLY A 154 25.58 23.35 8.80
N ASP A 155 26.20 24.53 8.86
CA ASP A 155 26.12 25.40 10.05
C ASP A 155 24.72 25.99 10.26
N ASP A 156 23.88 26.01 9.22
CA ASP A 156 22.47 26.38 9.25
C ASP A 156 21.53 25.20 9.63
N GLY A 157 22.11 24.01 9.86
CA GLY A 157 21.39 22.78 10.17
C GLY A 157 20.82 22.05 8.94
N LEU A 158 21.00 22.58 7.72
CA LEU A 158 20.59 21.91 6.49
C LEU A 158 21.65 20.92 6.03
N LEU A 159 21.23 19.84 5.36
CA LEU A 159 22.19 18.93 4.75
C LEU A 159 22.84 19.57 3.52
N THR A 160 24.16 19.42 3.42
CA THR A 160 24.97 19.89 2.29
C THR A 160 26.00 18.83 1.89
N SER A 161 26.53 18.94 0.67
CA SER A 161 27.55 18.03 0.15
C SER A 161 28.86 18.15 0.92
N CYS A 162 29.49 17.03 1.26
CA CYS A 162 30.79 17.06 1.94
C CYS A 162 31.90 17.54 1.00
N ASP A 163 32.89 18.27 1.52
CA ASP A 163 34.09 18.71 0.77
C ASP A 163 35.38 18.60 1.61
N THR A 164 35.26 18.03 2.81
CA THR A 164 36.32 18.00 3.82
C THR A 164 36.53 16.56 4.27
N GLN A 165 37.79 16.12 4.27
CA GLN A 165 38.15 14.79 4.75
C GLN A 165 37.94 14.63 6.26
N TYR A 166 37.40 13.48 6.67
CA TYR A 166 37.14 13.16 8.09
C TYR A 166 36.27 14.23 8.79
N ASP A 167 35.24 14.71 8.11
CA ASP A 167 34.27 15.65 8.69
C ASP A 167 33.35 14.90 9.65
N THR A 168 33.36 15.28 10.93
CA THR A 168 32.54 14.65 11.96
C THR A 168 31.07 15.07 11.92
N ARG A 169 30.71 16.00 11.02
CA ARG A 169 29.32 16.35 10.70
C ARG A 169 28.72 15.41 9.65
N ALA A 170 29.47 14.41 9.19
CA ALA A 170 28.99 13.39 8.26
C ALA A 170 27.70 12.74 8.77
N THR A 171 26.67 12.73 7.93
CA THR A 171 25.34 12.24 8.32
C THR A 171 24.99 10.95 7.59
N GLY A 172 25.30 10.87 6.29
CA GLY A 172 24.93 9.71 5.49
C GLY A 172 25.08 9.95 3.99
N VAL A 173 24.38 9.12 3.23
CA VAL A 173 24.47 9.06 1.76
C VAL A 173 23.08 9.21 1.17
N VAL A 174 22.94 10.01 0.11
CA VAL A 174 21.67 10.14 -0.62
C VAL A 174 21.29 8.78 -1.22
N SER A 175 20.10 8.28 -0.92
CA SER A 175 19.66 6.96 -1.37
C SER A 175 19.22 6.94 -2.86
N GLY A 176 19.15 5.76 -3.47
CA GLY A 176 18.67 5.56 -4.85
C GLY A 176 19.73 5.33 -5.92
N ALA A 177 21.01 5.30 -5.58
CA ALA A 177 22.09 5.08 -6.55
C ALA A 177 22.22 3.61 -6.95
N GLY A 178 22.80 3.37 -8.14
CA GLY A 178 23.11 2.02 -8.61
C GLY A 178 21.89 1.11 -8.84
N GLY A 179 20.68 1.69 -8.99
CA GLY A 179 19.43 0.95 -9.16
C GLY A 179 18.88 0.33 -7.87
N LEU A 180 19.46 0.67 -6.70
CA LEU A 180 18.99 0.21 -5.41
C LEU A 180 18.05 1.28 -4.81
N THR A 181 16.77 0.93 -4.65
CA THR A 181 15.77 1.82 -4.07
C THR A 181 15.71 1.69 -2.54
N PRO A 182 15.29 2.74 -1.82
CA PRO A 182 14.91 2.65 -0.42
C PRO A 182 13.88 1.53 -0.17
N GLY A 183 14.06 0.79 0.92
CA GLY A 183 13.09 -0.22 1.38
C GLY A 183 11.93 0.42 2.13
N SER A 184 12.25 1.40 2.97
CA SER A 184 11.31 2.28 3.66
C SER A 184 11.84 3.70 3.68
N ILE A 185 10.92 4.65 3.53
CA ILE A 185 11.20 6.08 3.62
C ILE A 185 10.33 6.63 4.73
N MET A 186 10.96 7.18 5.76
CA MET A 186 10.29 8.04 6.72
C MET A 186 10.25 9.45 6.15
N GLU A 187 9.06 9.97 5.90
CA GLU A 187 8.90 11.36 5.49
C GLU A 187 8.98 12.26 6.73
N SER A 188 9.88 13.24 6.70
CA SER A 188 9.97 14.27 7.73
C SER A 188 9.81 15.67 7.10
N ASN A 189 9.19 16.56 7.87
CA ASN A 189 9.18 18.02 7.77
C ASN A 189 8.95 18.66 6.36
N PRO A 190 7.73 19.11 6.02
CA PRO A 190 7.41 19.66 4.71
C PRO A 190 7.86 21.13 4.47
N GLU A 191 8.36 21.84 5.49
CA GLU A 191 8.54 23.30 5.41
C GLU A 191 9.85 23.80 4.78
N SER A 192 10.62 22.94 4.12
CA SER A 192 11.86 23.35 3.44
C SER A 192 11.69 23.42 1.91
N SER A 193 12.52 24.24 1.24
CA SER A 193 12.46 24.37 -0.23
C SER A 193 13.05 23.18 -0.97
N HIS A 194 13.95 22.42 -0.34
CA HIS A 194 14.62 21.26 -0.92
C HIS A 194 14.69 20.12 0.10
N HIS A 195 14.43 18.91 -0.37
CA HIS A 195 14.44 17.72 0.46
C HIS A 195 15.30 16.63 -0.18
N VAL A 196 15.92 15.83 0.67
CA VAL A 196 16.75 14.71 0.23
C VAL A 196 16.45 13.46 1.04
N THR A 197 16.33 12.32 0.36
CA THR A 197 16.17 11.01 1.00
C THR A 197 17.55 10.45 1.34
N LEU A 198 17.87 10.38 2.63
CA LEU A 198 19.17 9.95 3.13
C LEU A 198 19.10 8.53 3.70
N ALA A 199 20.00 7.66 3.29
CA ALA A 199 20.15 6.32 3.84
C ALA A 199 20.74 6.39 5.26
N LEU A 200 20.01 5.88 6.25
CA LEU A 200 20.41 5.85 7.66
C LEU A 200 20.92 4.48 8.11
N ALA A 201 20.43 3.41 7.47
CA ALA A 201 20.87 2.05 7.74
C ALA A 201 20.65 1.15 6.51
N GLY A 202 21.37 0.04 6.43
CA GLY A 202 21.23 -0.92 5.33
C GLY A 202 22.26 -0.70 4.23
N GLN A 203 21.91 -1.05 3.00
CA GLN A 203 22.84 -1.10 1.86
C GLN A 203 22.54 0.04 0.91
N VAL A 204 23.58 0.79 0.54
CA VAL A 204 23.47 1.94 -0.37
C VAL A 204 24.65 1.94 -1.35
N TYR A 205 24.50 2.56 -2.51
CA TYR A 205 25.63 2.91 -3.36
C TYR A 205 26.11 4.32 -3.02
N VAL A 206 27.39 4.49 -2.72
CA VAL A 206 28.02 5.77 -2.38
C VAL A 206 29.00 6.16 -3.49
N LYS A 207 28.99 7.44 -3.88
CA LYS A 207 30.04 8.02 -4.72
C LYS A 207 31.32 8.02 -3.91
N ALA A 208 32.39 7.47 -4.46
CA ALA A 208 33.65 7.36 -3.77
C ALA A 208 34.82 7.71 -4.70
N ASP A 209 35.86 8.26 -4.10
CA ASP A 209 37.07 8.66 -4.79
C ASP A 209 38.26 7.77 -4.34
N PRO A 210 38.70 6.82 -5.19
CA PRO A 210 39.79 5.92 -4.86
C PRO A 210 41.17 6.59 -5.00
N GLN A 211 41.28 7.84 -5.48
CA GLN A 211 42.54 8.58 -5.54
C GLN A 211 43.09 8.87 -4.13
N TYR A 212 42.21 8.95 -3.13
CA TYR A 212 42.56 9.07 -1.70
C TYR A 212 42.75 7.71 -1.00
N GLY A 213 42.80 6.63 -1.80
CA GLY A 213 43.08 5.27 -1.36
C GLY A 213 42.13 4.27 -2.02
N THR A 214 42.69 3.29 -2.75
CA THR A 214 41.93 2.17 -3.32
C THR A 214 41.02 1.55 -2.28
N ILE A 215 39.75 1.35 -2.65
CA ILE A 215 38.73 0.80 -1.77
C ILE A 215 38.60 -0.68 -2.05
N ALA A 216 38.73 -1.50 -1.01
CA ALA A 216 38.44 -2.92 -1.04
C ALA A 216 37.18 -3.23 -0.20
N ALA A 217 36.50 -4.33 -0.51
CA ALA A 217 35.41 -4.81 0.33
C ALA A 217 35.88 -5.02 1.79
N GLY A 218 35.11 -4.49 2.73
CA GLY A 218 35.40 -4.49 4.17
C GLY A 218 36.08 -3.22 4.69
N ASP A 219 36.58 -2.35 3.80
CA ASP A 219 37.20 -1.08 4.20
C ASP A 219 36.19 -0.14 4.86
N LEU A 220 36.61 0.58 5.90
CA LEU A 220 35.84 1.69 6.47
C LEU A 220 35.91 2.89 5.51
N LEU A 221 34.78 3.57 5.34
CA LEU A 221 34.64 4.75 4.50
C LEU A 221 34.33 5.99 5.35
N THR A 222 34.88 7.13 4.92
CA THR A 222 34.72 8.47 5.53
C THR A 222 34.51 9.51 4.43
N THR A 223 34.17 10.76 4.76
CA THR A 223 34.08 11.87 3.80
C THR A 223 35.42 12.11 3.07
N SER A 224 35.34 12.48 1.79
CA SER A 224 36.46 12.83 0.91
C SER A 224 36.59 14.35 0.78
N PRO A 225 37.77 14.89 0.42
CA PRO A 225 37.85 16.27 -0.06
C PRO A 225 37.25 16.45 -1.47
N THR A 226 37.01 15.36 -2.20
CA THR A 226 36.24 15.41 -3.46
C THR A 226 34.76 15.58 -3.13
N GLN A 227 34.16 16.64 -3.69
CA GLN A 227 32.80 17.05 -3.35
C GLN A 227 31.80 15.89 -3.43
N GLY A 228 31.08 15.66 -2.34
CA GLY A 228 30.03 14.66 -2.24
C GLY A 228 30.49 13.21 -2.31
N CYS A 229 31.79 12.95 -2.19
CA CYS A 229 32.36 11.61 -2.29
C CYS A 229 32.83 11.08 -0.93
N ALA A 230 32.82 9.76 -0.80
CA ALA A 230 33.51 9.03 0.26
C ALA A 230 34.96 8.71 -0.16
N MET A 231 35.80 8.38 0.81
CA MET A 231 37.13 7.80 0.61
C MET A 231 37.40 6.73 1.66
N ARG A 232 38.43 5.92 1.44
CA ARG A 232 38.88 4.93 2.42
C ARG A 232 39.45 5.61 3.67
N VAL A 233 39.09 5.10 4.85
CA VAL A 233 39.76 5.46 6.11
C VAL A 233 41.20 4.96 6.12
N SER A 234 42.15 5.89 6.12
CA SER A 234 43.59 5.64 6.28
C SER A 234 44.08 5.96 7.70
N ASP A 235 43.44 6.90 8.38
CA ASP A 235 43.69 7.29 9.77
C ASP A 235 42.49 6.93 10.65
N ARG A 236 42.64 5.88 11.45
CA ARG A 236 41.57 5.41 12.34
C ARG A 236 41.30 6.36 13.51
N GLY A 237 42.27 7.17 13.93
CA GLY A 237 42.09 8.12 15.02
C GLY A 237 41.18 9.27 14.62
N ARG A 238 41.34 9.77 13.40
CA ARG A 238 40.48 10.82 12.83
C ARG A 238 39.10 10.34 12.39
N ALA A 239 38.94 9.03 12.15
CA ALA A 239 37.69 8.45 11.67
C ALA A 239 36.56 8.44 12.73
N VAL A 240 36.89 8.54 14.01
CA VAL A 240 35.88 8.54 15.08
C VAL A 240 34.94 9.73 14.89
N GLY A 241 33.64 9.44 14.68
CA GLY A 241 32.61 10.45 14.38
C GLY A 241 32.46 10.82 12.90
N ALA A 242 33.32 10.32 12.00
CA ALA A 242 33.27 10.60 10.56
C ALA A 242 33.07 9.34 9.68
N ILE A 243 32.88 8.17 10.31
CA ILE A 243 32.64 6.91 9.59
C ILE A 243 31.24 6.93 8.98
N LEU A 244 31.16 6.68 7.68
CA LEU A 244 29.91 6.53 6.93
C LEU A 244 29.42 5.08 6.91
N GLY A 245 30.36 4.14 6.86
CA GLY A 245 30.03 2.75 6.58
C GLY A 245 31.23 1.86 6.27
N LYS A 246 30.92 0.64 5.83
CA LYS A 246 31.89 -0.32 5.30
C LYS A 246 31.61 -0.64 3.85
N ALA A 247 32.65 -0.62 3.02
CA ALA A 247 32.56 -1.02 1.63
C ALA A 247 32.12 -2.50 1.51
N MET A 248 31.22 -2.77 0.57
CA MET A 248 30.77 -4.11 0.16
C MET A 248 31.25 -4.47 -1.26
N SER A 249 31.79 -3.49 -2.00
CA SER A 249 32.45 -3.67 -3.29
C SER A 249 33.75 -2.89 -3.33
N SER A 250 34.65 -3.27 -4.22
CA SER A 250 35.92 -2.57 -4.44
C SER A 250 35.78 -1.45 -5.47
N LEU A 251 36.67 -0.45 -5.42
CA LEU A 251 36.82 0.60 -6.42
C LEU A 251 38.29 1.02 -6.54
N GLU A 252 38.77 1.14 -7.77
CA GLU A 252 40.13 1.56 -8.13
C GLU A 252 40.10 2.47 -9.38
N GLY A 253 41.14 3.30 -9.55
CA GLY A 253 41.26 4.19 -10.69
C GLY A 253 40.51 5.51 -10.50
N GLU A 254 39.40 5.68 -11.24
CA GLU A 254 38.63 6.93 -11.26
C GLU A 254 37.48 6.90 -10.22
N PRO A 255 36.97 8.07 -9.81
CA PRO A 255 35.77 8.16 -8.96
C PRO A 255 34.57 7.40 -9.54
N GLY A 256 33.80 6.76 -8.66
CA GLY A 256 32.71 5.88 -9.07
C GLY A 256 31.80 5.48 -7.91
N LEU A 257 30.92 4.51 -8.14
CA LEU A 257 30.01 4.01 -7.11
C LEU A 257 30.59 2.79 -6.39
N VAL A 258 30.53 2.81 -5.06
CA VAL A 258 30.84 1.68 -4.17
C VAL A 258 29.56 1.27 -3.46
N ARG A 259 29.23 -0.03 -3.46
CA ARG A 259 28.18 -0.55 -2.57
C ARG A 259 28.71 -0.53 -1.15
N MET A 260 27.95 0.01 -0.21
CA MET A 260 28.35 0.21 1.18
C MET A 260 27.25 -0.25 2.13
N LEU A 261 27.65 -0.85 3.24
CA LEU A 261 26.79 -1.04 4.41
C LEU A 261 26.91 0.22 5.28
N VAL A 262 25.80 0.94 5.45
CA VAL A 262 25.73 2.14 6.30
C VAL A 262 25.97 1.71 7.76
N THR A 263 26.87 2.42 8.44
CA THR A 263 27.08 2.24 9.88
C THR A 263 26.82 3.59 10.55
N PRO A 264 25.84 3.71 11.45
CA PRO A 264 25.65 4.94 12.20
C PRO A 264 26.93 5.25 12.99
N ALA A 265 27.34 6.52 12.94
CA ALA A 265 28.49 7.05 13.65
C ALA A 265 28.26 7.10 15.17
#